data_AF-A0A364Y6U8-F1
#
_entry.id   AF-A0A364Y6U8-F1
#
_cell.length_a   1.000
_cell.length_b   1.000
_cell.length_c   1.000
_cell.angle_alpha   90.00
_cell.angle_beta   90.00
_cell.angle_gamma   90.00
#
_symmetry.space_group_name_H-M   'P 1'
#
loop_
_entity.id
_entity.type
_entity.pdbx_description
1 polymer ?
#
loop_
_entity_poly.entity_id
_entity_poly.type
_entity_poly.pdbx_seq_one_letter_code
_entity_poly.pdbx_strand_id
1 'polypeptide(L)'
;MKIYKYFLLALFIILIDQTSKILVHEYMQVGDEIKIIGDGQYGFRLHYLLNPGMALGIRWENEFGKLALTLFRIGAMFVIGYYLYKMALKGAHAGFLWCMALILGGAVGNVIDSTFYGVLFDNHLVDSPTPWFHGQVIDMLFFPLFEFTWPSWIPKLGGDSFLFFSPVFNIADSSIFVGVVLILIFQQRFFAQHVDGDAEVSEGERAIPTVEDANGAATSNDASASNSVQQDQETEPKP
;
A
#
# COMPACT_ATOMS: atom_id res chain seq x y z
N MET A 1 -12.35 11.00 9.89
CA MET A 1 -11.44 11.60 8.89
C MET A 1 -11.95 11.31 7.49
N LYS A 2 -11.78 12.24 6.55
CA LYS A 2 -12.12 12.01 5.14
C LYS A 2 -11.07 11.11 4.47
N ILE A 3 -11.40 9.85 4.19
CA ILE A 3 -10.48 8.83 3.68
C ILE A 3 -10.10 9.07 2.21
N TYR A 4 -11.01 9.65 1.42
CA TYR A 4 -10.84 9.84 -0.03
C TYR A 4 -9.56 10.61 -0.40
N LYS A 5 -9.04 11.48 0.46
CA LYS A 5 -7.82 12.26 0.20
C LYS A 5 -6.58 11.38 -0.05
N TYR A 6 -6.50 10.22 0.61
CA TYR A 6 -5.40 9.27 0.41
C TYR A 6 -5.50 8.61 -0.97
N PHE A 7 -6.72 8.23 -1.37
CA PHE A 7 -6.98 7.70 -2.71
C PHE A 7 -6.79 8.76 -3.81
N LEU A 8 -7.06 10.04 -3.54
CA LEU A 8 -6.73 11.13 -4.45
C LEU A 8 -5.22 11.28 -4.66
N LEU A 9 -4.40 11.12 -3.61
CA LEU A 9 -2.95 11.11 -3.79
C LEU A 9 -2.50 9.90 -4.61
N ALA A 10 -3.03 8.70 -4.34
CA ALA A 10 -2.72 7.52 -5.14
C ALA A 10 -3.09 7.74 -6.62
N LEU A 11 -4.28 8.30 -6.90
CA LEU A 11 -4.71 8.67 -8.24
C LEU A 11 -3.78 9.69 -8.89
N PHE A 12 -3.35 10.71 -8.15
CA PHE A 12 -2.41 11.70 -8.65
C PHE A 12 -1.06 11.09 -9.05
N ILE A 13 -0.51 10.19 -8.23
CA ILE A 13 0.73 9.45 -8.56
C ILE A 13 0.54 8.61 -9.82
N ILE A 14 -0.59 7.89 -9.94
CA ILE A 14 -0.91 7.09 -11.13
C ILE A 14 -0.93 7.98 -12.38
N LEU A 15 -1.58 9.14 -12.31
CA LEU A 15 -1.68 10.05 -13.45
C LEU A 15 -0.31 10.57 -13.88
N ILE A 16 0.55 10.97 -12.95
CA ILE A 16 1.91 11.43 -13.27
C ILE A 16 2.73 10.29 -13.89
N ASP A 17 2.71 9.10 -13.27
CA ASP A 17 3.45 7.94 -13.75
C ASP A 17 3.04 7.58 -15.17
N GLN A 18 1.74 7.39 -15.42
CA GLN A 18 1.24 7.00 -16.74
C GLN A 18 1.46 8.10 -17.78
N THR A 19 1.28 9.38 -17.42
CA THR A 19 1.59 10.49 -18.34
C THR A 19 3.06 10.49 -18.70
N SER A 20 3.97 10.32 -17.74
CA SER A 20 5.41 10.30 -18.01
C SER A 20 5.83 9.13 -18.91
N LYS A 21 5.27 7.93 -18.70
CA LYS A 21 5.53 6.75 -19.52
C LYS A 21 5.02 6.89 -20.95
N ILE A 22 3.81 7.43 -21.12
CA ILE A 22 3.24 7.73 -22.44
C ILE A 22 4.11 8.75 -23.18
N LEU A 23 4.54 9.83 -22.50
CA LEU A 23 5.42 10.82 -23.12
C LEU A 23 6.77 10.22 -23.54
N VAL A 24 7.37 9.36 -22.72
CA VAL A 24 8.61 8.66 -23.10
C VAL A 24 8.36 7.74 -24.30
N HIS A 25 7.27 6.97 -24.29
CA HIS A 25 6.90 6.07 -25.39
C HIS A 25 6.70 6.80 -26.73
N GLU A 26 6.03 7.96 -26.72
CA GLU A 26 5.68 8.72 -27.93
C GLU A 26 6.85 9.53 -28.50
N TYR A 27 7.75 10.04 -27.66
CA TYR A 27 8.78 10.99 -28.06
C TYR A 27 10.20 10.42 -28.07
N MET A 28 10.40 9.17 -27.64
CA MET A 28 11.72 8.52 -27.60
C MET A 28 11.67 7.13 -28.23
N GLN A 29 12.81 6.68 -28.76
CA GLN A 29 13.01 5.28 -29.15
C GLN A 29 13.57 4.48 -27.97
N VAL A 30 13.28 3.18 -27.91
CA VAL A 30 13.84 2.30 -26.87
C VAL A 30 15.36 2.32 -26.96
N GLY A 31 16.03 2.61 -25.84
CA GLY A 31 17.48 2.80 -25.74
C GLY A 31 17.94 4.25 -25.91
N ASP A 32 17.06 5.19 -26.25
CA ASP A 32 17.42 6.60 -26.31
C ASP A 32 17.71 7.17 -24.91
N GLU A 33 18.70 8.07 -24.85
CA GLU A 33 19.04 8.86 -23.67
C GLU A 33 18.99 10.36 -23.97
N ILE A 34 18.21 11.10 -23.17
CA ILE A 34 18.16 12.57 -23.18
C ILE A 34 18.79 13.08 -21.87
N LYS A 35 19.88 13.83 -22.00
CA LYS A 35 20.54 14.48 -20.85
C LYS A 35 19.73 15.70 -20.39
N ILE A 36 19.40 15.76 -19.10
CA ILE A 36 18.61 16.85 -18.52
C ILE A 36 19.50 17.77 -17.65
N ILE A 37 20.28 17.20 -16.73
CA ILE A 37 21.16 17.95 -15.80
C ILE A 37 22.49 17.21 -15.66
N GLY A 38 23.60 17.95 -15.60
CA GLY A 38 24.94 17.41 -15.29
C GLY A 38 25.98 17.72 -16.36
N ASP A 39 27.21 17.21 -16.17
CA ASP A 39 28.33 17.39 -17.09
C ASP A 39 28.90 16.04 -17.54
N GLY A 40 29.37 15.96 -18.80
CA GLY A 40 29.87 14.72 -19.39
C GLY A 40 28.87 13.56 -19.30
N GLN A 41 29.36 12.38 -18.89
CA GLN A 41 28.57 11.16 -18.65
C GLN A 41 27.73 11.18 -17.36
N TYR A 42 27.90 12.14 -16.46
CA TYR A 42 27.24 12.13 -15.14
C TYR A 42 26.05 13.09 -15.06
N GLY A 43 25.10 12.76 -14.18
CA GLY A 43 23.91 13.58 -13.89
C GLY A 43 22.59 12.94 -14.32
N PHE A 44 21.51 13.71 -14.22
CA PHE A 44 20.16 13.23 -14.51
C PHE A 44 19.91 13.13 -16.02
N ARG A 45 19.45 11.95 -16.44
CA ARG A 45 19.10 11.60 -17.81
C ARG A 45 17.71 10.94 -17.83
N LEU A 46 17.00 11.17 -18.92
CA LEU A 46 15.83 10.39 -19.29
C LEU A 46 16.32 9.27 -20.22
N HIS A 47 16.18 8.01 -19.83
CA HIS A 47 16.63 6.85 -20.61
C HIS A 47 15.45 5.91 -20.83
N TYR A 48 14.97 5.78 -22.06
CA TYR A 48 13.85 4.89 -22.35
C TYR A 48 14.28 3.41 -22.32
N LEU A 49 13.97 2.73 -21.21
CA LEU A 49 14.27 1.32 -21.02
C LEU A 49 12.99 0.51 -20.78
N LEU A 50 12.88 -0.64 -21.45
CA LEU A 50 11.80 -1.60 -21.22
C LEU A 50 12.25 -2.67 -20.22
N ASN A 51 11.61 -2.68 -19.05
CA ASN A 51 11.90 -3.62 -17.99
C ASN A 51 10.87 -4.76 -17.97
N PRO A 52 11.28 -6.00 -18.31
CA PRO A 52 10.37 -7.15 -18.24
C PRO A 52 9.98 -7.50 -16.80
N GLY A 53 10.56 -6.87 -15.77
CA GLY A 53 10.23 -7.10 -14.36
C GLY A 53 11.26 -7.98 -13.65
N MET A 54 12.54 -7.85 -13.99
CA MET A 54 13.60 -8.63 -13.32
C MET A 54 13.94 -8.01 -11.97
N ALA A 55 13.86 -8.80 -10.89
CA ALA A 55 14.45 -8.43 -9.61
C ALA A 55 15.82 -9.14 -9.48
N LEU A 56 16.87 -8.40 -9.13
CA LEU A 56 18.21 -8.93 -8.79
C LEU A 56 18.91 -9.74 -9.89
N GLY A 57 18.64 -9.45 -11.17
CA GLY A 57 19.29 -10.14 -12.30
C GLY A 57 18.84 -11.59 -12.51
N ILE A 58 17.90 -12.10 -11.69
CA ILE A 58 17.27 -13.39 -11.92
C ILE A 58 16.23 -13.20 -13.02
N ARG A 59 16.64 -13.50 -14.25
CA ARG A 59 15.73 -13.64 -15.37
C ARG A 59 14.92 -14.90 -15.14
N TRP A 60 13.66 -14.76 -14.76
CA TRP A 60 12.72 -15.87 -14.94
C TRP A 60 12.43 -15.93 -16.43
N GLU A 61 13.33 -16.55 -17.21
CA GLU A 61 13.29 -16.60 -18.69
C GLU A 61 12.12 -17.43 -19.25
N ASN A 62 11.24 -17.94 -18.39
CA ASN A 62 10.04 -18.65 -18.81
C ASN A 62 8.83 -17.71 -18.78
N GLU A 63 7.96 -17.81 -19.78
CA GLU A 63 6.68 -17.10 -19.91
C GLU A 63 5.89 -17.01 -18.58
N PHE A 64 5.86 -18.13 -17.84
CA PHE A 64 5.20 -18.24 -16.54
C PHE A 64 5.72 -17.27 -15.48
N GLY A 65 7.00 -16.91 -15.53
CA GLY A 65 7.62 -16.00 -14.56
C GLY A 65 7.08 -14.58 -14.67
N LYS A 66 6.91 -14.09 -15.91
CA LYS A 66 6.34 -12.76 -16.16
C LYS A 66 4.88 -12.69 -15.69
N LEU A 67 4.07 -13.67 -16.07
CA LEU A 67 2.67 -13.74 -15.65
C LEU A 67 2.55 -13.80 -14.12
N ALA A 68 3.34 -14.65 -13.46
CA ALA A 68 3.33 -14.77 -12.00
C ALA A 68 3.68 -13.43 -11.31
N LEU A 69 4.66 -12.69 -11.84
CA LEU A 69 5.02 -11.38 -11.31
C LEU A 69 3.88 -10.36 -11.48
N THR A 70 3.24 -10.34 -12.65
CA THR A 70 2.08 -9.46 -12.90
C THR A 70 0.92 -9.81 -11.96
N LEU A 71 0.60 -11.10 -11.79
CA LEU A 71 -0.45 -11.55 -10.87
C LEU A 71 -0.12 -11.21 -9.42
N PHE A 72 1.14 -11.36 -9.01
CA PHE A 72 1.61 -10.94 -7.69
C PHE A 72 1.39 -9.45 -7.46
N ARG A 73 1.76 -8.59 -8.43
CA ARG A 73 1.54 -7.14 -8.33
C ARG A 73 0.06 -6.78 -8.23
N ILE A 74 -0.81 -7.44 -9.01
CA ILE A 74 -2.27 -7.26 -8.93
C ILE A 74 -2.77 -7.62 -7.53
N GLY A 75 -2.37 -8.78 -7.01
CA GLY A 75 -2.73 -9.19 -5.64
C GLY A 75 -2.23 -8.22 -4.58
N ALA A 76 -0.97 -7.82 -4.65
CA ALA A 76 -0.35 -6.86 -3.74
C ALA A 76 -1.08 -5.51 -3.74
N MET A 77 -1.43 -4.98 -4.92
CA MET A 77 -2.20 -3.74 -5.07
C MET A 77 -3.54 -3.80 -4.32
N PHE A 78 -4.29 -4.90 -4.45
CA PHE A 78 -5.56 -5.06 -3.72
C PHE A 78 -5.34 -5.18 -2.21
N VAL A 79 -4.32 -5.91 -1.77
CA VAL A 79 -3.96 -6.03 -0.35
C VAL A 79 -3.59 -4.66 0.24
N ILE A 80 -2.75 -3.90 -0.44
CA ILE A 80 -2.34 -2.54 -0.03
C ILE A 80 -3.55 -1.62 0.03
N GLY A 81 -4.42 -1.63 -0.99
CA GLY A 81 -5.64 -0.81 -1.03
C GLY A 81 -6.62 -1.15 0.10
N TYR A 82 -6.85 -2.45 0.33
CA TYR A 82 -7.67 -2.92 1.45
C TYR A 82 -7.07 -2.52 2.81
N TYR A 83 -5.76 -2.67 2.99
CA TYR A 83 -5.09 -2.33 4.23
C TYR A 83 -5.12 -0.82 4.48
N LEU A 84 -4.89 0.02 3.45
CA LEU A 84 -5.05 1.47 3.53
C LEU A 84 -6.47 1.84 4.00
N TYR A 85 -7.50 1.28 3.37
CA TYR A 85 -8.89 1.53 3.75
C TYR A 85 -9.17 1.12 5.21
N LYS A 86 -8.75 -0.10 5.59
CA LYS A 86 -8.93 -0.63 6.94
C LYS A 86 -8.22 0.21 8.00
N MET A 87 -6.97 0.61 7.75
CA MET A 87 -6.20 1.44 8.69
C MET A 87 -6.75 2.86 8.78
N ALA A 88 -7.27 3.41 7.68
CA ALA A 88 -7.92 4.71 7.70
C ALA A 88 -9.21 4.70 8.55
N LEU A 89 -10.00 3.61 8.51
CA LEU A 89 -11.16 3.43 9.38
C LEU A 89 -10.78 3.29 10.85
N LYS A 90 -9.66 2.62 11.15
CA LYS A 90 -9.12 2.48 12.52
C LYS A 90 -8.47 3.74 13.08
N GLY A 91 -8.46 4.84 12.31
CA GLY A 91 -7.88 6.10 12.77
C GLY A 91 -6.35 6.08 12.86
N ALA A 92 -5.66 5.24 12.07
CA ALA A 92 -4.21 5.19 12.04
C ALA A 92 -3.60 6.56 11.72
N HIS A 93 -2.35 6.77 12.15
CA HIS A 93 -1.64 8.05 12.00
C HIS A 93 -1.65 8.53 10.55
N ALA A 94 -2.01 9.79 10.31
CA ALA A 94 -2.21 10.32 8.95
C ALA A 94 -0.96 10.20 8.06
N GLY A 95 0.23 10.38 8.63
CA GLY A 95 1.51 10.20 7.92
C GLY A 95 1.69 8.78 7.37
N PHE A 96 1.29 7.76 8.13
CA PHE A 96 1.32 6.37 7.68
C PHE A 96 0.37 6.15 6.50
N LEU A 97 -0.84 6.70 6.58
CA LEU A 97 -1.84 6.61 5.51
C LEU A 97 -1.41 7.32 4.22
N TRP A 98 -0.70 8.44 4.32
CA TRP A 98 -0.08 9.09 3.16
C TRP A 98 1.01 8.22 2.52
N CYS A 99 1.87 7.57 3.32
CA CYS A 99 2.88 6.67 2.79
C CYS A 99 2.24 5.44 2.10
N MET A 100 1.20 4.88 2.70
CA MET A 100 0.40 3.79 2.11
C MET A 100 -0.24 4.21 0.78
N ALA A 101 -0.68 5.47 0.65
CA ALA A 101 -1.21 6.01 -0.60
C ALA A 101 -0.14 6.15 -1.70
N LEU A 102 1.08 6.57 -1.35
CA LEU A 102 2.22 6.61 -2.28
C LEU A 102 2.54 5.20 -2.80
N ILE A 103 2.61 4.22 -1.90
CA ILE A 103 2.87 2.82 -2.25
C ILE A 103 1.75 2.27 -3.14
N LEU A 104 0.49 2.55 -2.80
CA LEU A 104 -0.66 2.14 -3.61
C LEU A 104 -0.60 2.74 -5.02
N GLY A 105 -0.35 4.05 -5.14
CA GLY A 105 -0.27 4.74 -6.43
C GLY A 105 0.81 4.14 -7.34
N GLY A 106 2.01 3.89 -6.79
CA GLY A 106 3.08 3.24 -7.54
C GLY A 106 2.77 1.78 -7.89
N ALA A 107 2.18 1.02 -6.95
CA ALA A 107 1.78 -0.36 -7.22
C ALA A 107 0.76 -0.45 -8.37
N VAL A 108 -0.24 0.43 -8.38
CA VAL A 108 -1.24 0.51 -9.46
C VAL A 108 -0.57 0.91 -10.78
N GLY A 109 0.31 1.91 -10.79
CA GLY A 109 1.03 2.35 -12.00
C GLY A 109 1.77 1.19 -12.68
N ASN A 110 2.55 0.42 -11.91
CA ASN A 110 3.27 -0.74 -12.45
C ASN A 110 2.37 -1.93 -12.83
N VAL A 111 1.17 -2.05 -12.22
CA VAL A 111 0.16 -3.02 -12.67
C VAL A 111 -0.41 -2.63 -14.03
N ILE A 112 -0.67 -1.34 -14.26
CA ILE A 112 -1.20 -0.85 -15.54
C ILE A 112 -0.24 -1.21 -16.68
N ASP A 113 1.05 -0.92 -16.52
CA ASP A 113 2.06 -1.28 -17.52
C ASP A 113 2.07 -2.77 -17.83
N SER A 114 2.23 -3.58 -16.78
CA SER A 114 2.31 -5.04 -16.88
C SER A 114 1.07 -5.65 -17.54
N THR A 115 -0.12 -5.11 -17.26
CA THR A 115 -1.38 -5.65 -17.76
C THR A 115 -1.71 -5.18 -19.18
N PHE A 116 -1.49 -3.90 -19.49
CA PHE A 116 -2.04 -3.27 -20.68
C PHE A 116 -1.01 -2.87 -21.74
N TYR A 117 0.25 -2.58 -21.40
CA TYR A 117 1.16 -2.00 -22.40
C TYR A 117 1.56 -2.99 -23.49
N GLY A 118 1.53 -4.30 -23.21
CA GLY A 118 1.70 -5.31 -24.27
C GLY A 118 0.60 -5.23 -25.34
N VAL A 119 -0.61 -4.77 -24.98
CA VAL A 119 -1.75 -4.60 -25.89
C VAL A 119 -1.78 -3.21 -26.51
N LEU A 120 -1.47 -2.17 -25.72
CA LEU A 120 -1.57 -0.78 -26.15
C LEU A 120 -0.36 -0.31 -26.96
N PHE A 121 0.83 -0.79 -26.61
CA PHE A 121 2.12 -0.31 -27.12
C PHE A 121 2.95 -1.41 -27.77
N ASP A 122 2.40 -2.63 -27.89
CA ASP A 122 3.09 -3.80 -28.44
C ASP A 122 4.44 -4.10 -27.74
N ASN A 123 4.57 -3.72 -26.46
CA ASN A 123 5.85 -3.77 -25.73
C ASN A 123 6.03 -5.06 -24.90
N HIS A 124 5.45 -6.16 -25.35
CA HIS A 124 5.60 -7.48 -24.73
C HIS A 124 6.78 -8.24 -25.37
N LEU A 125 7.33 -9.24 -24.67
CA LEU A 125 8.38 -10.08 -25.23
C LEU A 125 7.81 -10.94 -26.37
N VAL A 126 8.59 -11.14 -27.44
CA VAL A 126 8.18 -11.90 -28.65
C VAL A 126 7.66 -13.30 -28.31
N ASP A 127 8.23 -13.95 -27.30
CA ASP A 127 7.85 -15.30 -26.87
C ASP A 127 6.64 -15.31 -25.90
N SER A 128 5.99 -14.16 -25.65
CA SER A 128 4.84 -14.13 -24.72
C SER A 128 3.61 -14.78 -25.35
N PRO A 129 2.86 -15.61 -24.61
CA PRO A 129 1.68 -16.30 -25.14
C PRO A 129 0.50 -15.34 -25.41
N THR A 130 0.53 -14.16 -24.79
CA THR A 130 -0.49 -13.11 -24.97
C THR A 130 0.10 -11.74 -24.64
N PRO A 131 -0.32 -10.67 -25.34
CA PRO A 131 0.03 -9.29 -25.00
C PRO A 131 -0.54 -8.85 -23.63
N TRP A 132 -1.61 -9.51 -23.16
CA TRP A 132 -2.19 -9.23 -21.84
C TRP A 132 -1.29 -9.77 -20.73
N PHE A 133 -1.09 -8.97 -19.68
CA PHE A 133 -0.26 -9.34 -18.50
C PHE A 133 1.24 -9.52 -18.75
N HIS A 134 1.70 -9.35 -19.99
CA HIS A 134 3.11 -9.51 -20.40
C HIS A 134 3.77 -8.19 -20.84
N GLY A 135 3.11 -7.04 -20.65
CA GLY A 135 3.68 -5.73 -20.95
C GLY A 135 4.95 -5.47 -20.14
N GLN A 136 5.96 -4.88 -20.79
CA GLN A 136 7.17 -4.42 -20.10
C GLN A 136 6.91 -3.06 -19.44
N VAL A 137 7.49 -2.88 -18.25
CA VAL A 137 7.42 -1.60 -17.52
C VAL A 137 8.33 -0.60 -18.21
N ILE A 138 7.85 0.63 -18.41
CA ILE A 138 8.68 1.70 -18.97
C ILE A 138 9.44 2.37 -17.82
N ASP A 139 10.76 2.18 -17.82
CA ASP A 139 11.70 2.87 -16.94
C ASP A 139 12.34 4.04 -17.69
N MET A 140 12.58 5.14 -16.97
CA MET A 140 12.97 6.40 -17.62
C MET A 140 13.96 7.24 -16.82
N LEU A 141 13.93 7.20 -15.49
CA LEU A 141 14.75 8.05 -14.65
C LEU A 141 16.11 7.39 -14.41
N PHE A 142 17.16 8.01 -14.93
CA PHE A 142 18.53 7.50 -14.83
C PHE A 142 19.47 8.56 -14.24
N PHE A 143 20.27 8.15 -13.23
CA PHE A 143 21.18 9.06 -12.51
C PHE A 143 22.58 8.45 -12.38
N PRO A 144 23.36 8.34 -13.47
CA PRO A 144 24.76 7.98 -13.38
C PRO A 144 25.52 9.02 -12.55
N LEU A 145 26.09 8.61 -11.41
CA LEU A 145 26.75 9.53 -10.49
C LEU A 145 28.27 9.58 -10.68
N PHE A 146 28.93 8.42 -10.69
CA PHE A 146 30.36 8.30 -10.99
C PHE A 146 30.68 6.88 -11.47
N GLU A 147 31.74 6.75 -12.26
CA GLU A 147 32.27 5.46 -12.69
C GLU A 147 33.68 5.25 -12.13
N PHE A 148 34.03 4.00 -11.85
CA PHE A 148 35.38 3.63 -11.40
C PHE A 148 35.80 2.34 -12.07
N THR A 149 37.02 2.30 -12.60
CA THR A 149 37.60 1.07 -13.15
C THR A 149 38.42 0.39 -12.07
N TRP A 150 38.12 -0.88 -11.80
CA TRP A 150 38.87 -1.67 -10.84
C TRP A 150 40.33 -1.82 -11.28
N PRO A 151 41.30 -1.60 -10.39
CA PRO A 151 42.70 -1.85 -10.68
C PRO A 151 42.94 -3.30 -11.14
N SER A 152 43.79 -3.50 -12.14
CA SER A 152 44.06 -4.79 -12.79
C SER A 152 44.56 -5.90 -11.85
N TRP A 153 45.03 -5.54 -10.65
CA TRP A 153 45.54 -6.49 -9.65
C TRP A 153 44.45 -7.13 -8.78
N ILE A 154 43.18 -6.72 -8.92
CA ILE A 154 42.07 -7.29 -8.14
C ILE A 154 41.57 -8.58 -8.80
N PRO A 155 41.62 -9.74 -8.12
CA PRO A 155 41.12 -10.99 -8.67
C PRO A 155 39.63 -10.88 -9.03
N LYS A 156 39.24 -11.40 -10.20
CA LYS A 156 37.87 -11.45 -10.75
C LYS A 156 37.23 -10.13 -11.16
N LEU A 157 37.71 -8.98 -10.68
CA LEU A 157 37.12 -7.66 -10.96
C LEU A 157 38.08 -6.72 -11.70
N GLY A 158 39.38 -7.02 -11.71
CA GLY A 158 40.39 -6.15 -12.29
C GLY A 158 40.15 -5.87 -13.77
N GLY A 159 40.09 -4.59 -14.13
CA GLY A 159 39.80 -4.12 -15.49
C GLY A 159 38.32 -3.82 -15.76
N ASP A 160 37.39 -4.27 -14.91
CA ASP A 160 35.96 -3.99 -15.09
C ASP A 160 35.62 -2.57 -14.66
N SER A 161 34.74 -1.92 -15.43
CA SER A 161 34.16 -0.63 -15.07
C SER A 161 32.90 -0.82 -14.21
N PHE A 162 32.86 -0.11 -13.09
CA PHE A 162 31.72 -0.08 -12.20
C PHE A 162 31.06 1.30 -12.27
N LEU A 163 29.77 1.33 -12.62
CA LEU A 163 28.95 2.54 -12.59
C LEU A 163 28.15 2.58 -11.30
N PHE A 164 28.41 3.56 -10.44
CA PHE A 164 27.64 3.75 -9.22
C PHE A 164 26.25 4.33 -9.57
N PHE A 165 25.21 3.65 -9.07
CA PHE A 165 23.80 3.94 -9.33
C PHE A 165 23.38 3.73 -10.79
N SER A 166 23.64 2.52 -11.31
CA SER A 166 23.17 2.06 -12.62
C SER A 166 21.65 1.81 -12.78
N PRO A 167 20.82 1.63 -11.72
CA PRO A 167 19.40 1.37 -11.92
C PRO A 167 18.68 2.53 -12.63
N VAL A 168 17.87 2.17 -13.63
CA VAL A 168 16.85 3.04 -14.23
C VAL A 168 15.51 2.66 -13.62
N PHE A 169 14.69 3.65 -13.26
CA PHE A 169 13.40 3.42 -12.62
C PHE A 169 12.37 4.44 -13.10
N ASN A 170 11.13 4.30 -12.67
CA ASN A 170 10.02 5.20 -13.02
C ASN A 170 9.47 5.94 -11.78
N ILE A 171 8.40 6.71 -12.00
CA ILE A 171 7.75 7.48 -10.95
C ILE A 171 7.02 6.55 -9.96
N ALA A 172 6.40 5.47 -10.44
CA ALA A 172 5.79 4.47 -9.59
C ALA A 172 6.79 3.83 -8.60
N ASP A 173 7.97 3.42 -9.06
CA ASP A 173 9.02 2.85 -8.21
C ASP A 173 9.55 3.87 -7.20
N SER A 174 9.74 5.12 -7.64
CA SER A 174 10.11 6.22 -6.76
C SER A 174 9.09 6.44 -5.64
N SER A 175 7.80 6.40 -5.97
CA SER A 175 6.70 6.56 -5.02
C SER A 175 6.64 5.41 -4.00
N ILE A 176 6.82 4.17 -4.44
CA ILE A 176 6.92 3.00 -3.55
C ILE A 176 8.13 3.16 -2.62
N PHE A 177 9.30 3.47 -3.17
CA PHE A 177 10.53 3.62 -2.40
C PHE A 177 10.39 4.71 -1.32
N VAL A 178 9.93 5.91 -1.69
CA VAL A 178 9.72 7.01 -0.74
C VAL A 178 8.71 6.63 0.34
N GLY A 179 7.57 6.02 -0.04
CA GLY A 179 6.56 5.58 0.92
C GLY A 179 7.11 4.57 1.93
N VAL A 180 7.87 3.57 1.47
CA VAL A 180 8.48 2.55 2.35
C VAL A 180 9.54 3.18 3.25
N VAL A 181 10.44 4.01 2.71
CA VAL A 181 11.51 4.67 3.49
C VAL A 181 10.91 5.56 4.57
N LEU A 182 9.88 6.34 4.26
CA LEU A 182 9.21 7.19 5.25
C LEU A 182 8.54 6.37 6.36
N ILE A 183 7.93 5.22 6.04
CA ILE A 183 7.38 4.30 7.05
C ILE A 183 8.50 3.80 7.96
N LEU A 184 9.64 3.38 7.41
CA LEU A 184 10.76 2.84 8.19
C LEU A 184 11.40 3.90 9.10
N ILE A 185 11.59 5.12 8.59
CA ILE A 185 12.17 6.24 9.37
C ILE A 185 11.23 6.66 10.50
N PHE A 186 9.93 6.78 10.22
CA PHE A 186 8.94 7.31 11.18
C PHE A 186 8.13 6.23 11.89
N GLN A 187 8.56 4.96 11.84
CA GLN A 187 7.82 3.83 12.42
C GLN A 187 7.45 4.05 13.88
N GLN A 188 8.38 4.56 14.70
CA GLN A 188 8.13 4.79 16.12
C GLN A 188 7.00 5.80 16.34
N ARG A 189 6.93 6.86 15.53
CA ARG A 189 5.89 7.88 15.63
C ARG A 189 4.56 7.41 15.07
N PHE A 190 4.58 6.63 13.99
CA PHE A 190 3.36 6.14 13.35
C PHE A 190 2.61 5.11 14.18
N PHE A 191 3.33 4.34 15.00
CA PHE A 191 2.75 3.27 15.81
C PHE A 191 2.68 3.56 17.32
N ALA A 192 3.21 4.69 17.81
CA ALA A 192 3.14 5.06 19.24
C ALA A 192 1.70 5.27 19.76
N GLN A 193 0.79 5.78 18.93
CA GLN A 193 -0.58 6.16 19.37
C GLN A 193 -1.54 4.97 19.57
N HIS A 194 -1.10 3.72 19.36
CA HIS A 194 -1.93 2.54 19.59
C HIS A 194 -1.74 1.90 20.97
N VAL A 195 -0.83 2.41 21.81
CA VAL A 195 -0.54 1.82 23.13
C VAL A 195 -1.41 2.41 24.24
N ASP A 196 -1.83 3.68 24.13
CA ASP A 196 -2.49 4.38 25.24
C ASP A 196 -4.02 4.17 25.29
N GLY A 197 -4.66 3.80 24.17
CA GLY A 197 -6.12 3.67 24.07
C GLY A 197 -6.72 2.38 24.64
N ASP A 198 -5.90 1.34 24.82
CA ASP A 198 -6.36 0.04 25.35
C ASP A 198 -6.22 -0.04 26.89
N ALA A 199 -5.49 0.89 27.51
CA ALA A 199 -5.27 0.91 28.96
C ALA A 199 -6.42 1.59 29.73
N GLU A 200 -7.06 2.62 29.17
CA GLU A 200 -8.10 3.39 29.87
C GLU A 200 -9.45 2.65 29.96
N VAL A 201 -9.69 1.64 29.12
CA VAL A 201 -10.95 0.86 29.15
C VAL A 201 -10.95 -0.19 30.28
N SER A 202 -9.78 -0.53 30.85
CA SER A 202 -9.65 -1.55 31.91
C SER A 202 -9.91 -1.03 33.33
N GLU A 203 -9.86 0.29 33.54
CA GLU A 203 -10.01 0.90 34.88
C GLU A 203 -11.44 1.36 35.18
N GLY A 204 -12.27 1.61 34.17
CA GLY A 204 -13.66 2.06 34.34
C GLY A 204 -14.65 0.98 34.81
N GLU A 205 -14.34 -0.31 34.61
CA GLU A 205 -15.25 -1.43 34.91
C GLU A 205 -15.07 -2.01 36.33
N ARG A 206 -14.11 -1.49 37.12
CA ARG A 206 -13.73 -2.05 38.44
C ARG A 206 -14.27 -1.29 39.66
N ALA A 207 -15.28 -0.44 39.51
CA ALA A 207 -15.98 0.17 40.63
C ALA A 207 -17.24 -0.64 40.99
N ILE A 208 -17.08 -1.65 41.86
CA ILE A 208 -18.19 -2.40 42.47
C ILE A 208 -18.82 -1.54 43.58
N PRO A 209 -20.15 -1.32 43.62
CA PRO A 209 -20.78 -0.73 44.79
C PRO A 209 -20.89 -1.79 45.88
N THR A 210 -20.28 -1.54 47.05
CA THR A 210 -20.45 -2.35 48.25
C THR A 210 -21.87 -2.20 48.78
N VAL A 211 -22.61 -3.31 48.83
CA VAL A 211 -23.90 -3.42 49.52
C VAL A 211 -23.60 -3.65 51.00
N GLU A 212 -23.86 -2.64 51.84
CA GLU A 212 -23.90 -2.78 53.29
C GLU A 212 -25.35 -2.95 53.77
N ASP A 213 -25.51 -3.98 54.60
CA ASP A 213 -26.49 -4.18 55.68
C ASP A 213 -27.96 -4.47 55.38
N ALA A 214 -28.28 -5.76 55.44
CA ALA A 214 -29.58 -6.23 55.93
C ALA A 214 -29.40 -7.48 56.81
N ASN A 215 -29.36 -7.30 58.14
CA ASN A 215 -29.94 -8.28 59.06
C ASN A 215 -30.21 -7.67 60.46
N GLY A 216 -31.42 -7.87 61.00
CA GLY A 216 -31.70 -7.52 62.40
C GLY A 216 -33.17 -7.30 62.79
N ALA A 217 -33.95 -8.38 62.84
CA ALA A 217 -34.99 -8.71 63.82
C ALA A 217 -36.07 -7.69 64.27
N ALA A 218 -37.34 -8.14 64.26
CA ALA A 218 -38.22 -8.33 65.44
C ALA A 218 -39.71 -8.04 65.18
N THR A 219 -40.57 -9.00 65.60
CA THR A 219 -41.94 -8.84 66.19
C THR A 219 -43.04 -8.15 65.36
N SER A 220 -44.34 -8.47 65.38
CA SER A 220 -45.22 -9.42 66.05
C SER A 220 -46.65 -9.12 65.56
N ASN A 221 -47.50 -10.13 65.53
CA ASN A 221 -48.96 -10.12 65.78
C ASN A 221 -49.98 -9.45 64.81
N ASP A 222 -51.00 -10.29 64.57
CA ASP A 222 -52.44 -10.04 64.58
C ASP A 222 -53.22 -9.60 63.33
N ALA A 223 -54.04 -10.56 62.89
CA ALA A 223 -55.52 -10.52 62.84
C ALA A 223 -56.26 -9.60 61.83
N SER A 224 -56.92 -10.32 60.90
CA SER A 224 -58.37 -10.30 60.59
C SER A 224 -59.07 -9.07 59.96
N ALA A 225 -60.14 -9.41 59.23
CA ALA A 225 -61.25 -8.58 58.70
C ALA A 225 -60.96 -7.81 57.38
N SER A 226 -61.45 -8.21 56.21
CA SER A 226 -62.84 -8.31 55.68
C SER A 226 -63.28 -7.08 54.86
N ASN A 227 -64.14 -7.35 53.87
CA ASN A 227 -64.86 -6.47 52.91
C ASN A 227 -64.15 -6.18 51.58
N SER A 228 -64.77 -6.23 50.40
CA SER A 228 -66.06 -6.74 49.89
C SER A 228 -66.12 -6.41 48.38
N VAL A 229 -66.50 -7.39 47.54
CA VAL A 229 -67.56 -7.36 46.49
C VAL A 229 -67.73 -6.06 45.66
N GLN A 230 -67.64 -6.04 44.32
CA GLN A 230 -68.69 -6.37 43.30
C GLN A 230 -68.04 -6.25 41.88
N GLN A 231 -68.10 -7.23 40.95
CA GLN A 231 -69.11 -7.48 39.88
C GLN A 231 -69.34 -6.25 38.95
N ASP A 232 -69.24 -6.30 37.61
CA ASP A 232 -69.88 -7.23 36.65
C ASP A 232 -69.29 -7.18 35.20
N GLN A 233 -69.37 -8.34 34.52
CA GLN A 233 -69.83 -8.64 33.12
C GLN A 233 -69.10 -8.05 31.87
N GLU A 234 -69.00 -8.69 30.69
CA GLU A 234 -69.27 -10.03 30.13
C GLU A 234 -68.88 -10.00 28.62
N THR A 235 -68.78 -11.19 28.00
CA THR A 235 -68.87 -11.54 26.55
C THR A 235 -67.61 -11.88 25.74
N GLU A 236 -67.59 -13.17 25.32
CA GLU A 236 -66.71 -13.95 24.45
C GLU A 236 -66.86 -13.62 22.91
N PRO A 237 -66.50 -14.51 21.95
CA PRO A 237 -65.15 -14.91 21.53
C PRO A 237 -64.89 -14.69 20.01
N LYS A 238 -63.67 -15.06 19.62
CA LYS A 238 -63.10 -15.25 18.26
C LYS A 238 -63.99 -15.91 17.19
N PRO A 239 -63.60 -15.73 15.92
CA PRO A 239 -62.92 -16.82 15.18
C PRO A 239 -61.41 -16.61 15.00
#